data_AF-A0A836RI21-F1
#
_entry.id   AF-A0A836RI21-F1
#
_cell.length_a   1.000
_cell.length_b   1.000
_cell.length_c   1.000
_cell.angle_alpha   90.00
_cell.angle_beta   90.00
_cell.angle_gamma   90.00
#
_symmetry.space_group_name_H-M   'P 1'
#
loop_
_entity.id
_entity.type
_entity.pdbx_description
1 polymer ?
#
loop_
_entity_poly.entity_id
_entity_poly.type
_entity_poly.pdbx_seq_one_letter_code
_entity_poly.pdbx_strand_id
1 'polypeptide(L)'
;MTNYVTILRFSSFLGFAVASTWILAAESTLRADLENMDRLRDGLATPFDEIERRSQRLLEKHSSPEDHGRIYYQLAQSYAQGGIFVEERAERVIMYAKKALAFPLDPVSRLRLYNYWGDALRMVDRTQPFPRRRKAAAAVYLTGLKESQKYEIPSHPPKSPAWDMGASLARGGPTPQDFERRRQDMRAAREKWLRDSELYLRRKVLVDQLIDIYRRKPYAASELGSLATSIVGDPDLVDELMDRLAEKGAVRDDSYHTTPKP
;
A
#
# COMPACT_ATOMS: atom_id res chain seq x y z
N MET A 1 -25.62 30.28 59.93
CA MET A 1 -24.38 30.78 59.30
C MET A 1 -23.91 29.70 58.34
N THR A 2 -24.29 29.83 57.06
CA THR A 2 -24.14 28.78 56.04
C THR A 2 -23.24 29.33 54.95
N ASN A 3 -22.01 28.82 54.86
CA ASN A 3 -21.02 29.28 53.90
C ASN A 3 -21.23 28.57 52.55
N TYR A 4 -21.51 29.35 51.51
CA TYR A 4 -21.45 28.94 50.11
C TYR A 4 -20.01 29.01 49.62
N VAL A 5 -19.47 27.90 49.09
CA VAL A 5 -18.20 27.88 48.35
C VAL A 5 -18.53 27.91 46.86
N THR A 6 -18.30 29.06 46.22
CA THR A 6 -18.37 29.24 44.78
C THR A 6 -17.03 28.80 44.16
N ILE A 7 -17.03 27.68 43.43
CA ILE A 7 -15.87 27.25 42.63
C ILE A 7 -15.95 27.92 41.25
N LEU A 8 -15.08 28.91 41.03
CA LEU A 8 -14.80 29.51 39.73
C LEU A 8 -14.03 28.51 38.84
N ARG A 9 -14.68 28.03 37.77
CA ARG A 9 -14.00 27.35 36.65
C ARG A 9 -13.42 28.39 35.71
N PHE A 10 -12.09 28.55 35.72
CA PHE A 10 -11.36 29.35 34.74
C PHE A 10 -10.79 28.45 33.61
N SER A 11 -11.34 28.66 32.41
CA SER A 11 -10.65 28.76 31.11
C SER A 11 -9.70 27.65 30.65
N SER A 12 -10.27 26.62 30.00
CA SER A 12 -9.55 25.64 29.15
C SER A 12 -9.70 25.97 27.65
N PHE A 13 -9.16 27.11 27.18
CA PHE A 13 -9.24 27.46 25.75
C PHE A 13 -7.90 27.82 25.07
N LEU A 14 -6.76 27.81 25.77
CA LEU A 14 -5.44 28.09 25.16
C LEU A 14 -4.63 26.84 24.77
N GLY A 15 -5.07 25.62 25.11
CA GLY A 15 -4.30 24.39 24.88
C GLY A 15 -4.38 23.78 23.47
N PHE A 16 -5.42 24.11 22.70
CA PHE A 16 -5.65 23.45 21.40
C PHE A 16 -4.80 24.03 20.26
N ALA A 17 -4.55 25.34 20.23
CA ALA A 17 -3.84 25.97 19.11
C ALA A 17 -2.33 25.63 19.10
N VAL A 18 -1.71 25.44 20.27
CA VAL A 18 -0.28 25.12 20.36
C VAL A 18 -0.04 23.68 19.90
N ALA A 19 -0.83 22.71 20.36
CA ALA A 19 -0.70 21.30 19.97
C ALA A 19 -0.81 21.10 18.44
N SER A 20 -1.73 21.80 17.77
CA SER A 20 -1.89 21.71 16.31
C SER A 20 -0.67 22.22 15.54
N THR A 21 0.05 23.22 16.05
CA THR A 21 1.23 23.78 15.38
C THR A 21 2.44 22.84 15.49
N TRP A 22 2.61 22.16 16.63
CA TRP A 22 3.67 21.15 16.80
C TRP A 22 3.45 19.90 15.96
N ILE A 23 2.20 19.45 15.80
CA ILE A 23 1.86 18.28 14.97
C ILE A 23 2.17 18.56 13.49
N LEU A 24 1.81 19.73 12.98
CA LEU A 24 2.10 20.12 11.59
C LEU A 24 3.60 20.27 11.32
N ALA A 25 4.35 20.84 12.27
CA ALA A 25 5.80 20.92 12.18
C ALA A 25 6.44 19.52 12.19
N ALA A 26 6.02 18.64 13.10
CA ALA A 26 6.55 17.27 13.18
C ALA A 26 6.27 16.45 11.91
N GLU A 27 5.06 16.51 11.35
CA GLU A 27 4.72 15.80 10.10
C GLU A 27 5.55 16.29 8.90
N SER A 28 5.80 17.60 8.82
CA SER A 28 6.67 18.17 7.78
C SER A 28 8.12 17.66 7.89
N THR A 29 8.60 17.37 9.11
CA THR A 29 9.96 16.83 9.31
C THR A 29 10.08 15.36 8.95
N LEU A 30 9.11 14.50 9.33
CA LEU A 30 9.19 13.08 8.98
C LEU A 30 9.16 12.87 7.48
N ARG A 31 8.27 13.58 6.76
CA ARG A 31 8.19 13.49 5.30
C ARG A 31 9.53 13.82 4.65
N ALA A 32 10.15 14.93 5.04
CA ALA A 32 11.46 15.33 4.51
C ALA A 32 12.55 14.29 4.85
N ASP A 33 12.55 13.76 6.08
CA ASP A 33 13.48 12.72 6.51
C ASP A 33 13.31 11.42 5.70
N LEU A 34 12.07 10.99 5.42
CA LEU A 34 11.77 9.83 4.57
C LEU A 34 12.14 10.07 3.09
N GLU A 35 11.89 11.26 2.56
CA GLU A 35 12.32 11.65 1.20
C GLU A 35 13.84 11.63 1.07
N ASN A 36 14.57 12.12 2.07
CA ASN A 36 16.03 12.04 2.12
C ASN A 36 16.54 10.61 2.20
N MET A 37 15.82 9.72 2.89
CA MET A 37 16.14 8.30 2.94
C MET A 37 15.86 7.60 1.61
N ASP A 38 14.77 7.94 0.91
CA ASP A 38 14.43 7.36 -0.40
C ASP A 38 15.50 7.65 -1.47
N ARG A 39 16.16 8.82 -1.39
CA ARG A 39 17.29 9.20 -2.27
C ARG A 39 18.52 8.30 -2.12
N LEU A 40 18.64 7.53 -1.04
CA LEU A 40 19.74 6.56 -0.89
C LEU A 40 19.53 5.29 -1.73
N ARG A 41 18.34 5.07 -2.28
CA ARG A 41 18.06 3.87 -3.08
C ARG A 41 18.82 3.93 -4.41
N ASP A 42 19.68 2.93 -4.62
CA ASP A 42 20.54 2.80 -5.81
C ASP A 42 20.60 1.35 -6.29
N GLY A 43 19.42 0.74 -6.48
CA GLY A 43 19.29 -0.65 -6.92
C GLY A 43 20.13 -1.61 -6.06
N LEU A 44 21.07 -2.33 -6.68
CA LEU A 44 21.95 -3.26 -5.98
C LEU A 44 22.95 -2.60 -5.02
N ALA A 45 23.33 -1.36 -5.28
CA ALA A 45 24.29 -0.56 -4.52
C ALA A 45 23.65 0.24 -3.36
N THR A 46 22.34 0.04 -3.11
CA THR A 46 21.63 0.67 -2.00
C THR A 46 22.36 0.40 -0.66
N PRO A 47 22.75 1.45 0.11
CA PRO A 47 23.47 1.32 1.36
C PRO A 47 22.50 0.98 2.51
N PHE A 48 22.07 -0.28 2.59
CA PHE A 48 21.03 -0.72 3.52
C PHE A 48 21.35 -0.44 4.99
N ASP A 49 22.60 -0.62 5.43
CA ASP A 49 23.01 -0.34 6.80
C ASP A 49 22.75 1.12 7.20
N GLU A 50 23.00 2.06 6.26
CA GLU A 50 22.74 3.48 6.49
C GLU A 50 21.23 3.79 6.52
N ILE A 51 20.44 3.13 5.67
CA ILE A 51 18.97 3.24 5.67
C ILE A 51 18.40 2.71 6.99
N GLU A 52 18.85 1.55 7.47
CA GLU A 52 18.40 0.97 8.75
C GLU A 52 18.80 1.87 9.92
N ARG A 53 20.03 2.37 9.96
CA ARG A 53 20.51 3.31 11.00
C ARG A 53 19.75 4.63 11.00
N ARG A 54 19.38 5.18 9.84
CA ARG A 54 18.53 6.38 9.75
C ARG A 54 17.12 6.07 10.24
N SER A 55 16.54 4.96 9.82
CA SER A 55 15.20 4.55 10.23
C SER A 55 15.11 4.33 11.75
N GLN A 56 16.13 3.73 12.37
CA GLN A 56 16.17 3.54 13.82
C GLN A 56 16.13 4.89 14.57
N ARG A 57 16.91 5.88 14.12
CA ARG A 57 16.87 7.23 14.69
C ARG A 57 15.51 7.91 14.50
N LEU A 58 14.84 7.66 13.37
CA LEU A 58 13.48 8.16 13.15
C LEU A 58 12.46 7.49 14.07
N LEU A 59 12.57 6.17 14.29
CA LEU A 59 11.69 5.44 15.22
C LEU A 59 11.86 5.91 16.67
N GLU A 60 13.06 6.34 17.06
CA GLU A 60 13.33 6.94 18.37
C GLU A 60 12.78 8.37 18.48
N LYS A 61 12.90 9.15 17.40
CA LYS A 61 12.45 10.56 17.33
C LYS A 61 10.93 10.69 17.25
N HIS A 62 10.25 9.76 16.58
CA HIS A 62 8.81 9.80 16.33
C HIS A 62 8.12 8.71 17.14
N SER A 63 7.16 9.08 17.99
CA SER A 63 6.46 8.13 18.87
C SER A 63 5.08 7.71 18.39
N SER A 64 4.56 8.32 17.31
CA SER A 64 3.21 8.01 16.85
C SER A 64 3.15 6.66 16.11
N PRO A 65 2.09 5.86 16.31
CA PRO A 65 1.87 4.63 15.55
C PRO A 65 1.88 4.87 14.03
N GLU A 66 1.27 5.96 13.55
CA GLU A 66 1.23 6.32 12.14
C GLU A 66 2.64 6.55 11.56
N ASP A 67 3.51 7.27 12.29
CA ASP A 67 4.88 7.51 11.88
C ASP A 67 5.69 6.21 11.83
N HIS A 68 5.53 5.33 12.83
CA HIS A 68 6.16 4.01 12.83
C HIS A 68 5.74 3.18 11.62
N GLY A 69 4.44 3.18 11.29
CA GLY A 69 3.91 2.57 10.08
C GLY A 69 4.62 3.08 8.82
N ARG A 70 4.71 4.41 8.66
CA ARG A 70 5.37 5.06 7.51
C ARG A 70 6.87 4.74 7.43
N ILE A 71 7.58 4.72 8.56
CA ILE A 71 9.01 4.40 8.60
C ILE A 71 9.25 2.94 8.21
N TYR A 72 8.51 1.99 8.78
CA TYR A 72 8.62 0.58 8.41
C TYR A 72 8.20 0.31 6.97
N TYR A 73 7.20 1.03 6.47
CA TYR A 73 6.81 0.99 5.06
C TYR A 73 7.99 1.40 4.15
N GLN A 74 8.69 2.49 4.48
CA GLN A 74 9.83 2.96 3.70
C GLN A 74 11.00 1.97 3.72
N LEU A 75 11.24 1.30 4.85
CA LEU A 75 12.20 0.19 4.94
C LEU A 75 11.82 -0.97 4.01
N ALA A 76 10.58 -1.45 4.07
CA ALA A 76 10.10 -2.52 3.20
C ALA A 76 10.22 -2.14 1.70
N GLN A 77 9.87 -0.91 1.35
CA GLN A 77 10.01 -0.39 -0.02
C GLN A 77 11.47 -0.35 -0.47
N SER A 78 12.38 0.10 0.39
CA SER A 78 13.81 0.22 0.08
C SER A 78 14.40 -1.15 -0.24
N TYR A 79 14.12 -2.17 0.58
CA TYR A 79 14.56 -3.55 0.31
C TYR A 79 13.90 -4.16 -0.93
N ALA A 80 12.61 -3.91 -1.14
CA ALA A 80 11.89 -4.46 -2.30
C ALA A 80 12.45 -3.92 -3.62
N GLN A 81 12.72 -2.61 -3.68
CA GLN A 81 13.22 -1.96 -4.90
C GLN A 81 14.73 -2.04 -5.06
N GLY A 82 15.47 -2.24 -3.96
CA GLY A 82 16.92 -2.42 -3.97
C GLY A 82 17.37 -3.86 -4.23
N GLY A 83 16.57 -4.69 -4.91
CA GLY A 83 16.97 -6.05 -5.30
C GLY A 83 16.38 -7.17 -4.46
N ILE A 84 15.04 -7.28 -4.46
CA ILE A 84 14.28 -8.35 -3.78
C ILE A 84 14.65 -9.79 -4.18
N PHE A 85 15.39 -9.99 -5.27
CA PHE A 85 15.86 -11.32 -5.70
C PHE A 85 17.02 -11.87 -4.87
N VAL A 86 17.66 -11.03 -4.03
CA VAL A 86 18.61 -11.46 -3.01
C VAL A 86 17.81 -11.95 -1.81
N GLU A 87 18.05 -13.20 -1.39
CA GLU A 87 17.25 -13.88 -0.38
C GLU A 87 17.15 -13.11 0.95
N GLU A 88 18.29 -12.66 1.49
CA GLU A 88 18.32 -11.83 2.71
C GLU A 88 17.47 -10.55 2.56
N ARG A 89 17.49 -9.92 1.37
CA ARG A 89 16.69 -8.72 1.11
C ARG A 89 15.20 -9.06 1.07
N ALA A 90 14.82 -10.19 0.50
CA ALA A 90 13.44 -10.68 0.53
C ALA A 90 12.96 -10.93 1.98
N GLU A 91 13.78 -11.54 2.83
CA GLU A 91 13.47 -11.72 4.26
C GLU A 91 13.23 -10.38 4.98
N ARG A 92 14.07 -9.38 4.69
CA ARG A 92 13.91 -8.01 5.22
C ARG A 92 12.61 -7.36 4.73
N VAL A 93 12.23 -7.53 3.47
CA VAL A 93 10.91 -7.07 2.96
C VAL A 93 9.78 -7.69 3.76
N ILE A 94 9.79 -9.01 3.98
CA ILE A 94 8.75 -9.71 4.76
C ILE A 94 8.67 -9.17 6.18
N MET A 95 9.82 -9.05 6.85
CA MET A 95 9.90 -8.55 8.22
C MET A 95 9.31 -7.14 8.34
N TYR A 96 9.76 -6.21 7.49
CA TYR A 96 9.33 -4.81 7.58
C TYR A 96 7.90 -4.61 7.07
N ALA A 97 7.44 -5.37 6.08
CA ALA A 97 6.04 -5.33 5.65
C ALA A 97 5.09 -5.74 6.79
N LYS A 98 5.42 -6.82 7.51
CA LYS A 98 4.65 -7.25 8.69
C LYS A 98 4.65 -6.19 9.80
N LYS A 99 5.81 -5.61 10.11
CA LYS A 99 5.92 -4.53 11.11
C LYS A 99 5.05 -3.34 10.70
N ALA A 100 5.17 -2.87 9.47
CA ALA A 100 4.41 -1.73 8.95
C ALA A 100 2.90 -1.98 8.97
N LEU A 101 2.45 -3.18 8.56
CA LEU A 101 1.01 -3.55 8.55
C LEU A 101 0.38 -3.64 9.95
N ALA A 102 1.19 -3.79 11.00
CA ALA A 102 0.75 -3.74 12.39
C ALA A 102 0.41 -2.33 12.88
N PHE A 103 0.80 -1.30 12.13
CA PHE A 103 0.53 0.11 12.43
C PHE A 103 -0.52 0.71 11.47
N PRO A 104 -1.15 1.85 11.84
CA PRO A 104 -1.99 2.60 10.92
C PRO A 104 -1.19 3.07 9.71
N LEU A 105 -1.75 2.86 8.52
CA LEU A 105 -1.15 3.22 7.24
C LEU A 105 -2.24 3.69 6.29
N ASP A 106 -1.89 4.55 5.34
CA ASP A 106 -2.81 4.90 4.28
C ASP A 106 -3.14 3.67 3.40
N PRO A 107 -4.36 3.60 2.84
CA PRO A 107 -4.80 2.47 2.03
C PRO A 107 -3.86 2.06 0.89
N VAL A 108 -3.22 3.02 0.21
CA VAL A 108 -2.30 2.74 -0.90
C VAL A 108 -1.07 2.00 -0.40
N SER A 109 -0.45 2.52 0.66
CA SER A 109 0.72 1.91 1.28
C SER A 109 0.43 0.51 1.79
N ARG A 110 -0.74 0.29 2.43
CA ARG A 110 -1.17 -1.04 2.89
C ARG A 110 -1.26 -2.05 1.75
N LEU A 111 -1.95 -1.72 0.66
CA LEU A 111 -2.07 -2.62 -0.49
C LEU A 111 -0.72 -2.86 -1.18
N ARG A 112 0.15 -1.85 -1.22
CA ARG A 112 1.50 -2.00 -1.76
C ARG A 112 2.37 -2.95 -0.93
N LEU A 113 2.24 -2.95 0.40
CA LEU A 113 2.96 -3.88 1.27
C LEU A 113 2.57 -5.34 1.05
N TYR A 114 1.29 -5.63 0.80
CA TYR A 114 0.88 -6.99 0.43
C TYR A 114 1.51 -7.44 -0.90
N ASN A 115 1.67 -6.53 -1.87
CA ASN A 115 2.41 -6.81 -3.10
C ASN A 115 3.89 -7.14 -2.79
N TYR A 116 4.58 -6.27 -2.06
CA TYR A 116 6.00 -6.50 -1.71
C TYR A 116 6.21 -7.78 -0.90
N TRP A 117 5.34 -8.07 0.05
CA TRP A 117 5.42 -9.28 0.86
C TRP A 117 5.21 -10.54 0.01
N GLY A 118 4.17 -10.59 -0.83
CA GLY A 118 3.97 -11.75 -1.71
C GLY A 118 5.11 -11.93 -2.71
N ASP A 119 5.67 -10.84 -3.24
CA ASP A 119 6.83 -10.90 -4.13
C ASP A 119 8.07 -11.43 -3.41
N ALA A 120 8.30 -11.01 -2.18
CA ALA A 120 9.41 -11.50 -1.35
C ALA A 120 9.27 -13.00 -1.05
N LEU A 121 8.07 -13.50 -0.74
CA LEU A 121 7.83 -14.93 -0.50
C LEU A 121 8.14 -15.82 -1.70
N ARG A 122 8.13 -15.25 -2.92
CA ARG A 122 8.57 -15.97 -4.12
C ARG A 122 10.10 -16.10 -4.19
N MET A 123 10.82 -15.23 -3.52
CA MET A 123 12.28 -15.13 -3.57
C MET A 123 12.98 -15.77 -2.36
N VAL A 124 12.31 -15.86 -1.21
CA VAL A 124 12.82 -16.57 -0.03
C VAL A 124 12.83 -18.09 -0.26
N ASP A 125 13.86 -18.76 0.24
CA ASP A 125 14.06 -20.20 0.21
C ASP A 125 13.79 -20.80 -1.18
N ARG A 126 14.61 -20.39 -2.15
CA ARG A 126 14.49 -20.86 -3.55
C ARG A 126 14.71 -22.36 -3.71
N THR A 127 15.18 -23.04 -2.66
CA THR A 127 15.30 -24.50 -2.61
C THR A 127 13.93 -25.18 -2.54
N GLN A 128 12.89 -24.46 -2.07
CA GLN A 128 11.53 -25.00 -2.03
C GLN A 128 10.92 -25.15 -3.42
N PRO A 129 10.14 -26.24 -3.63
CA PRO A 129 9.36 -26.42 -4.84
C PRO A 129 8.45 -25.22 -5.12
N PHE A 130 8.36 -24.85 -6.40
CA PHE A 130 7.57 -23.69 -6.85
C PHE A 130 6.12 -23.68 -6.33
N PRO A 131 5.34 -24.79 -6.32
CA PRO A 131 3.97 -24.75 -5.81
C PRO A 131 3.87 -24.31 -4.35
N ARG A 132 4.83 -24.71 -3.50
CA ARG A 132 4.86 -24.33 -2.08
C ARG A 132 5.04 -22.81 -1.94
N ARG A 133 6.00 -22.24 -2.68
CA ARG A 133 6.25 -20.78 -2.71
C ARG A 133 5.07 -20.02 -3.31
N ARG A 134 4.50 -20.52 -4.42
CA ARG A 134 3.30 -19.96 -5.05
C ARG A 134 2.15 -19.86 -4.05
N LYS A 135 1.81 -20.96 -3.37
CA LYS A 135 0.71 -21.01 -2.39
C LYS A 135 0.92 -20.01 -1.26
N ALA A 136 2.15 -19.90 -0.74
CA ALA A 136 2.47 -18.93 0.32
C ALA A 136 2.30 -17.47 -0.15
N ALA A 137 2.84 -17.13 -1.34
CA ALA A 137 2.68 -15.80 -1.92
C ALA A 137 1.21 -15.47 -2.24
N ALA A 138 0.47 -16.45 -2.77
CA ALA A 138 -0.95 -16.33 -3.11
C ALA A 138 -1.80 -15.95 -1.89
N ALA A 139 -1.55 -16.59 -0.74
CA ALA A 139 -2.26 -16.28 0.50
C ALA A 139 -2.09 -14.80 0.90
N VAL A 140 -0.89 -14.24 0.72
CA VAL A 140 -0.61 -12.82 1.02
C VAL A 140 -1.30 -11.90 0.03
N TYR A 141 -1.24 -12.19 -1.28
CA TYR A 141 -1.95 -11.39 -2.28
C TYR A 141 -3.47 -11.41 -2.08
N LEU A 142 -4.05 -12.57 -1.79
CA LEU A 142 -5.48 -12.71 -1.50
C LEU A 142 -5.88 -11.96 -0.22
N THR A 143 -5.01 -11.93 0.79
CA THR A 143 -5.22 -11.10 1.99
C THR A 143 -5.23 -9.62 1.64
N GLY A 144 -4.33 -9.17 0.76
CA GLY A 144 -4.34 -7.80 0.23
C GLY A 144 -5.59 -7.50 -0.59
N LEU A 145 -6.07 -8.46 -1.39
CA LEU A 145 -7.30 -8.31 -2.17
C LEU A 145 -8.52 -8.18 -1.25
N LYS A 146 -8.60 -8.99 -0.19
CA LYS A 146 -9.61 -8.86 0.86
C LYS A 146 -9.57 -7.48 1.53
N GLU A 147 -8.36 -7.00 1.89
CA GLU A 147 -8.19 -5.66 2.47
C GLU A 147 -8.71 -4.57 1.53
N SER A 148 -8.51 -4.74 0.22
CA SER A 148 -8.91 -3.76 -0.79
C SER A 148 -10.42 -3.51 -0.87
N GLN A 149 -11.24 -4.48 -0.42
CA GLN A 149 -12.69 -4.37 -0.36
C GLN A 149 -13.16 -3.26 0.59
N LYS A 150 -12.33 -2.88 1.57
CA LYS A 150 -12.63 -1.82 2.54
C LYS A 150 -12.62 -0.40 1.95
N TYR A 151 -12.11 -0.23 0.72
CA TYR A 151 -11.81 1.09 0.17
C TYR A 151 -12.70 1.50 -1.01
N GLU A 152 -13.78 0.75 -1.29
CA GLU A 152 -14.73 1.05 -2.37
C GLU A 152 -14.03 1.33 -3.71
N ILE A 153 -12.98 0.56 -4.02
CA ILE A 153 -12.15 0.77 -5.20
C ILE A 153 -12.99 0.49 -6.46
N PRO A 154 -13.03 1.41 -7.44
CA PRO A 154 -13.81 1.20 -8.65
C PRO A 154 -13.32 -0.04 -9.42
N SER A 155 -14.23 -0.72 -10.10
CA SER A 155 -13.90 -1.89 -10.96
C SER A 155 -13.11 -1.50 -12.21
N HIS A 156 -13.15 -0.23 -12.60
CA HIS A 156 -12.46 0.32 -13.77
C HIS A 156 -11.56 1.49 -13.38
N PRO A 157 -10.53 1.81 -14.19
CA PRO A 157 -9.69 2.98 -13.94
C PRO A 157 -10.56 4.24 -13.83
N PRO A 158 -10.39 5.08 -12.78
CA PRO A 158 -11.17 6.28 -12.64
C PRO A 158 -10.83 7.28 -13.76
N LYS A 159 -11.85 7.96 -14.28
CA LYS A 159 -11.69 8.94 -15.36
C LYS A 159 -10.90 10.15 -14.84
N SER A 160 -9.89 10.58 -15.59
CA SER A 160 -9.14 11.81 -15.27
C SER A 160 -10.09 13.01 -15.23
N PRO A 161 -9.94 13.93 -14.27
CA PRO A 161 -10.65 15.20 -14.33
C PRO A 161 -10.27 15.93 -15.62
N ALA A 162 -11.23 16.64 -16.21
CA ALA A 162 -10.98 17.48 -17.38
C ALA A 162 -10.02 18.60 -17.01
N TRP A 163 -8.97 18.81 -17.81
CA TRP A 163 -8.06 19.93 -17.61
C TRP A 163 -8.78 21.19 -18.11
N ASP A 164 -9.01 22.16 -17.23
CA ASP A 164 -9.48 23.49 -17.64
C ASP A 164 -8.36 24.14 -18.46
N MET A 165 -8.44 24.00 -19.79
CA MET A 165 -7.47 24.54 -20.75
C MET A 165 -7.69 26.05 -21.00
N GLY A 166 -8.55 26.70 -20.22
CA GLY A 166 -8.70 28.14 -20.22
C GLY A 166 -10.15 28.56 -20.44
N ALA A 167 -10.80 29.02 -19.38
CA ALA A 167 -11.90 29.95 -19.53
C ALA A 167 -11.36 31.21 -20.24
N SER A 168 -11.78 31.38 -21.50
CA SER A 168 -11.48 32.55 -22.30
C SER A 168 -11.75 33.84 -21.50
N LEU A 169 -10.77 34.75 -21.47
CA LEU A 169 -10.84 36.09 -20.84
C LEU A 169 -11.79 37.02 -21.62
N ALA A 170 -12.96 36.52 -22.03
CA ALA A 170 -14.00 37.35 -22.61
C ALA A 170 -14.45 38.41 -21.61
N ARG A 171 -14.93 39.57 -22.09
CA ARG A 171 -15.49 40.63 -21.24
C ARG A 171 -16.61 40.06 -20.38
N GLY A 172 -16.47 40.18 -19.06
CA GLY A 172 -17.35 39.54 -18.07
C GLY A 172 -16.80 38.22 -17.50
N GLY A 173 -15.52 37.91 -17.74
CA GLY A 173 -14.86 36.70 -17.27
C GLY A 173 -14.81 36.53 -15.74
N PRO A 174 -14.36 35.35 -15.27
CA PRO A 174 -14.39 34.99 -13.86
C PRO A 174 -13.63 36.00 -12.99
N THR A 175 -14.14 36.28 -11.79
CA THR A 175 -13.41 37.10 -10.81
C THR A 175 -12.18 36.36 -10.29
N PRO A 176 -11.20 37.04 -9.68
CA PRO A 176 -10.08 36.37 -8.99
C PRO A 176 -10.54 35.33 -7.96
N GLN A 177 -11.67 35.55 -7.29
CA GLN A 177 -12.26 34.59 -6.35
C GLN A 177 -12.81 33.36 -7.07
N ASP A 178 -13.41 33.52 -8.25
CA ASP A 178 -13.87 32.40 -9.07
C ASP A 178 -12.70 31.56 -9.56
N PHE A 179 -11.59 32.20 -9.96
CA PHE A 179 -10.37 31.49 -10.32
C PHE A 179 -9.80 30.71 -9.14
N GLU A 180 -9.74 31.30 -7.94
CA GLU A 180 -9.23 30.60 -6.76
C GLU A 180 -10.09 29.38 -6.41
N ARG A 181 -11.42 29.55 -6.37
CA ARG A 181 -12.36 28.44 -6.14
C ARG A 181 -12.19 27.34 -7.18
N ARG A 182 -12.15 27.68 -8.47
CA ARG A 182 -11.90 26.69 -9.54
C ARG A 182 -10.55 25.98 -9.36
N ARG A 183 -9.50 26.68 -8.97
CA ARG A 183 -8.19 26.07 -8.69
C ARG A 183 -8.26 25.09 -7.51
N GLN A 184 -8.99 25.44 -6.46
CA GLN A 184 -9.19 24.58 -5.29
C GLN A 184 -10.00 23.33 -5.66
N ASP A 185 -11.11 23.51 -6.38
CA ASP A 185 -11.96 22.40 -6.87
C ASP A 185 -11.15 21.46 -7.79
N MET A 186 -10.37 22.02 -8.71
CA MET A 186 -9.49 21.25 -9.60
C MET A 186 -8.38 20.51 -8.84
N ARG A 187 -7.80 21.12 -7.80
CA ARG A 187 -6.81 20.47 -6.94
C ARG A 187 -7.42 19.30 -6.20
N ALA A 188 -8.56 19.50 -5.55
CA ALA A 188 -9.27 18.45 -4.81
C ALA A 188 -9.70 17.30 -5.75
N ALA A 189 -10.25 17.62 -6.92
CA ALA A 189 -10.62 16.63 -7.93
C ALA A 189 -9.40 15.82 -8.41
N ARG A 190 -8.26 16.48 -8.63
CA ARG A 190 -7.01 15.81 -9.02
C ARG A 190 -6.45 14.92 -7.91
N GLU A 191 -6.45 15.38 -6.67
CA GLU A 191 -5.98 14.60 -5.51
C GLU A 191 -6.83 13.35 -5.32
N LYS A 192 -8.17 13.49 -5.39
CA LYS A 192 -9.09 12.36 -5.35
C LYS A 192 -8.82 11.38 -6.50
N TRP A 193 -8.71 11.87 -7.73
CA TRP A 193 -8.43 11.03 -8.90
C TRP A 193 -7.11 10.28 -8.76
N LEU A 194 -6.04 10.93 -8.29
CA LEU A 194 -4.74 10.28 -8.07
C LEU A 194 -4.85 9.18 -7.03
N ARG A 195 -5.50 9.44 -5.90
CA ARG A 195 -5.72 8.44 -4.84
C ARG A 195 -6.50 7.24 -5.35
N ASP A 196 -7.62 7.47 -6.04
CA ASP A 196 -8.47 6.39 -6.54
C ASP A 196 -7.79 5.60 -7.66
N SER A 197 -7.02 6.27 -8.53
CA SER A 197 -6.23 5.63 -9.60
C SER A 197 -5.16 4.72 -9.01
N GLU A 198 -4.48 5.20 -7.97
CA GLU A 198 -3.44 4.45 -7.30
C GLU A 198 -4.02 3.23 -6.57
N LEU A 199 -5.16 3.39 -5.86
CA LEU A 199 -5.88 2.28 -5.26
C LEU A 199 -6.30 1.22 -6.29
N TYR A 200 -6.90 1.66 -7.39
CA TYR A 200 -7.25 0.79 -8.52
C TYR A 200 -6.03 0.02 -9.03
N LEU A 201 -4.92 0.72 -9.26
CA LEU A 201 -3.68 0.10 -9.72
C LEU A 201 -3.17 -0.95 -8.73
N ARG A 202 -3.19 -0.66 -7.41
CA ARG A 202 -2.72 -1.62 -6.41
C ARG A 202 -3.60 -2.88 -6.32
N ARG A 203 -4.92 -2.74 -6.39
CA ARG A 203 -5.85 -3.89 -6.50
C ARG A 203 -5.58 -4.68 -7.78
N LYS A 204 -5.43 -4.01 -8.92
CA LYS A 204 -5.11 -4.66 -10.19
C LYS A 204 -3.80 -5.43 -10.13
N VAL A 205 -2.75 -4.88 -9.54
CA VAL A 205 -1.45 -5.56 -9.38
C VAL A 205 -1.58 -6.81 -8.52
N LEU A 206 -2.35 -6.79 -7.43
CA LEU A 206 -2.60 -7.99 -6.61
C LEU A 206 -3.21 -9.13 -7.44
N VAL A 207 -4.22 -8.81 -8.26
CA VAL A 207 -4.83 -9.79 -9.17
C VAL A 207 -3.84 -10.25 -10.23
N ASP A 208 -3.13 -9.33 -10.89
CA ASP A 208 -2.15 -9.67 -11.93
C ASP A 208 -1.05 -10.60 -11.39
N GLN A 209 -0.59 -10.40 -10.15
CA GLN A 209 0.40 -11.25 -9.51
C GLN A 209 -0.15 -12.66 -9.24
N LEU A 210 -1.41 -12.79 -8.79
CA LEU A 210 -2.07 -14.10 -8.65
C LEU A 210 -2.17 -14.83 -9.99
N ILE A 211 -2.63 -14.14 -11.03
CA ILE A 211 -2.70 -14.72 -12.38
C ILE A 211 -1.30 -15.12 -12.86
N ASP A 212 -0.30 -14.26 -12.66
CA ASP A 212 1.06 -14.52 -13.13
C ASP A 212 1.71 -15.72 -12.44
N ILE A 213 1.43 -15.97 -11.16
CA ILE A 213 1.99 -17.15 -10.46
C ILE A 213 1.19 -18.44 -10.73
N TYR A 214 -0.11 -18.36 -11.01
CA TYR A 214 -0.95 -19.55 -11.29
C TYR A 214 -1.00 -19.95 -12.76
N ARG A 215 -0.68 -19.04 -13.70
CA ARG A 215 -0.49 -19.38 -15.12
C ARG A 215 0.80 -20.14 -15.42
N ARG A 216 1.57 -20.50 -14.39
CA ARG A 216 2.85 -21.20 -14.51
C ARG A 216 2.63 -22.67 -14.18
N LYS A 217 3.23 -23.55 -14.97
CA LYS A 217 3.16 -24.99 -14.69
C LYS A 217 3.87 -25.32 -13.36
N PRO A 218 3.36 -26.29 -12.59
CA PRO A 218 2.10 -27.01 -12.83
C PRO A 218 0.89 -26.14 -12.52
N TYR A 219 -0.09 -26.10 -13.43
CA TYR A 219 -1.33 -25.37 -13.24
C TYR A 219 -2.09 -25.92 -12.03
N ALA A 220 -2.73 -25.02 -11.28
CA ALA A 220 -3.48 -25.37 -10.07
C ALA A 220 -4.62 -24.37 -9.85
N ALA A 221 -5.55 -24.32 -10.81
CA ALA A 221 -6.69 -23.42 -10.77
C ALA A 221 -7.58 -23.71 -9.55
N SER A 222 -7.78 -25.00 -9.20
CA SER A 222 -8.60 -25.36 -8.03
C SER A 222 -7.99 -24.91 -6.71
N GLU A 223 -6.65 -24.90 -6.61
CA GLU A 223 -5.92 -24.39 -5.44
C GLU A 223 -6.17 -22.89 -5.30
N LEU A 224 -6.05 -22.12 -6.38
CA LEU A 224 -6.32 -20.69 -6.36
C LEU A 224 -7.77 -20.41 -5.97
N GLY A 225 -8.73 -21.10 -6.60
CA GLY A 225 -10.16 -20.94 -6.29
C GLY A 225 -10.46 -21.22 -4.83
N SER A 226 -9.98 -22.35 -4.30
CA SER A 226 -10.17 -22.73 -2.89
C SER A 226 -9.57 -21.70 -1.91
N LEU A 227 -8.36 -21.22 -2.20
CA LEU A 227 -7.73 -20.17 -1.38
C LEU A 227 -8.50 -18.85 -1.47
N ALA A 228 -8.93 -18.45 -2.65
CA ALA A 228 -9.65 -17.20 -2.87
C ALA A 228 -11.00 -17.21 -2.16
N THR A 229 -11.78 -18.29 -2.30
CA THR A 229 -13.03 -18.50 -1.54
C THR A 229 -12.78 -18.44 -0.04
N SER A 230 -11.74 -19.10 0.47
CA SER A 230 -11.46 -19.14 1.91
C SER A 230 -10.97 -17.80 2.47
N ILE A 231 -10.15 -17.06 1.74
CA ILE A 231 -9.50 -15.83 2.23
C ILE A 231 -10.35 -14.61 1.93
N VAL A 232 -10.71 -14.40 0.65
CA VAL A 232 -11.46 -13.22 0.19
C VAL A 232 -12.93 -13.35 0.60
N GLY A 233 -13.55 -14.50 0.33
CA GLY A 233 -14.93 -14.82 0.71
C GLY A 233 -16.02 -14.10 -0.09
N ASP A 234 -15.65 -13.20 -0.99
CA ASP A 234 -16.56 -12.51 -1.89
C ASP A 234 -16.66 -13.27 -3.22
N PRO A 235 -17.82 -13.86 -3.55
CA PRO A 235 -17.97 -14.70 -4.72
C PRO A 235 -17.72 -13.94 -6.02
N ASP A 236 -18.13 -12.67 -6.13
CA ASP A 236 -17.98 -11.90 -7.37
C ASP A 236 -16.49 -11.63 -7.68
N LEU A 237 -15.69 -11.36 -6.65
CA LEU A 237 -14.24 -11.20 -6.80
C LEU A 237 -13.52 -12.51 -7.09
N VAL A 238 -14.01 -13.62 -6.53
CA VAL A 238 -13.47 -14.95 -6.81
C VAL A 238 -13.74 -15.31 -8.27
N ASP A 239 -14.96 -15.11 -8.74
CA ASP A 239 -15.34 -15.37 -10.13
C ASP A 239 -14.55 -14.48 -11.09
N GLU A 240 -14.44 -13.18 -10.82
CA GLU A 240 -13.59 -12.26 -11.62
C GLU A 240 -12.13 -12.76 -11.72
N LEU A 241 -11.56 -13.22 -10.60
CA LEU A 241 -10.20 -13.74 -10.56
C LEU A 241 -10.07 -15.03 -11.39
N MET A 242 -11.01 -15.96 -11.25
CA MET A 242 -10.98 -17.25 -11.93
C MET A 242 -11.24 -17.12 -13.43
N ASP A 243 -12.13 -16.22 -13.85
CA ASP A 243 -12.38 -15.90 -15.25
C ASP A 243 -11.12 -15.33 -15.91
N ARG A 244 -10.45 -14.38 -15.24
CA ARG A 244 -9.18 -13.82 -15.73
C ARG A 244 -8.05 -14.85 -15.81
N LEU A 245 -8.05 -15.86 -14.94
CA LEU A 245 -7.12 -16.99 -15.06
C LEU A 245 -7.48 -17.87 -16.27
N ALA A 246 -8.77 -18.11 -16.49
CA ALA A 246 -9.28 -18.90 -17.60
C ALA A 246 -8.93 -18.27 -18.96
N GLU A 247 -9.03 -16.94 -19.08
CA GLU A 247 -8.59 -16.18 -20.26
C GLU A 247 -7.09 -16.37 -20.59
N LYS A 248 -6.27 -16.75 -19.60
CA LYS A 248 -4.84 -17.07 -19.80
C LYS A 248 -4.59 -18.55 -20.11
N GLY A 249 -5.63 -19.37 -20.24
CA GLY A 249 -5.56 -20.79 -20.57
C GLY A 249 -5.11 -21.69 -19.42
N ALA A 250 -5.08 -21.19 -18.18
CA ALA A 250 -4.60 -21.91 -17.00
C ALA A 250 -5.76 -22.46 -16.16
N VAL A 251 -6.73 -23.11 -16.81
CA VAL A 251 -8.03 -23.51 -16.20
C VAL A 251 -8.05 -24.93 -15.65
N ARG A 252 -7.11 -25.79 -16.09
CA ARG A 252 -7.07 -27.20 -15.71
C ARG A 252 -5.90 -27.43 -14.78
N ASP A 253 -6.14 -28.14 -13.69
CA ASP A 253 -5.07 -28.59 -12.82
C ASP A 253 -4.19 -29.59 -13.57
N ASP A 254 -2.87 -29.37 -13.52
CA ASP A 254 -1.94 -30.39 -13.96
C ASP A 254 -1.87 -31.46 -12.86
N SER A 255 -2.14 -32.72 -13.21
CA SER A 255 -1.92 -33.83 -12.29
C SER A 255 -0.44 -33.86 -11.93
N TYR A 256 -0.13 -33.73 -10.63
CA TYR A 256 1.23 -33.82 -10.12
C TYR A 256 1.70 -35.28 -10.20
N HIS A 257 2.01 -35.78 -11.39
CA HIS A 257 2.71 -37.04 -11.55
C HIS A 257 4.15 -36.84 -11.10
N THR A 258 4.37 -36.91 -9.79
CA THR A 258 5.68 -37.18 -9.22
C THR A 258 6.05 -38.63 -9.55
N THR A 259 6.41 -38.91 -10.80
CA THR A 259 7.28 -40.07 -11.02
C THR A 259 8.61 -39.71 -10.36
N PRO A 260 9.04 -40.45 -9.32
CA PRO A 260 10.39 -40.27 -8.80
C PRO A 260 11.35 -40.52 -9.98
N LYS A 261 12.22 -39.56 -10.28
CA LYS A 261 13.38 -39.89 -11.12
C LYS A 261 14.24 -40.87 -10.32
N PRO A 262 14.57 -42.04 -10.87
CA PRO A 262 15.52 -42.97 -10.25
C PRO A 262 16.90 -42.33 -10.11
#